data_AF-A0A432ZMS1-F1
#
_entry.id   AF-A0A432ZMS1-F1
#
_cell.length_a   1.000
_cell.length_b   1.000
_cell.length_c   1.000
_cell.angle_alpha   90.00
_cell.angle_beta   90.00
_cell.angle_gamma   90.00
#
_symmetry.space_group_name_H-M   'P 1'
#
loop_
_entity.id
_entity.type
_entity.pdbx_description
1 polymer ?
#
loop_
_entity_poly.entity_id
_entity_poly.type
_entity_poly.pdbx_seq_one_letter_code
_entity_poly.pdbx_strand_id
1 'polypeptide(L)'
;MLRRLSLWLGAAAVTLAVLFVSVLIYKLIHAEPDTPEQVDCRLLDRHELANTGADVRLFHCRRGEKNNWEGLELWLYEANQEPSQRLVSAPLDACFQARVDRRDQLTLLHTVSRGELGISRSSVVYQGDAQGPYTLSIQTERVTDCSAELHHPFER
;
A
#
# COMPACT_ATOMS: atom_id res chain seq x y z
N MET A 1 -11.96 -35.13 41.61
CA MET A 1 -10.95 -34.58 40.68
C MET A 1 -11.51 -34.28 39.29
N LEU A 2 -12.33 -35.16 38.67
CA LEU A 2 -12.92 -34.95 37.33
C LEU A 2 -13.60 -33.58 37.13
N ARG A 3 -14.36 -33.10 38.13
CA ARG A 3 -15.13 -31.85 38.03
C ARG A 3 -14.26 -30.58 37.93
N ARG A 4 -13.06 -30.60 38.52
CA ARG A 4 -12.08 -29.52 38.36
C ARG A 4 -11.40 -29.61 37.00
N LEU A 5 -11.05 -30.82 36.56
CA LEU A 5 -10.43 -31.04 35.25
C LEU A 5 -11.36 -30.60 34.10
N SER A 6 -12.66 -30.87 34.21
CA SER A 6 -13.66 -30.43 33.22
C SER A 6 -13.85 -28.92 33.18
N LEU A 7 -13.73 -28.24 34.32
CA LEU A 7 -13.78 -26.78 34.39
C LEU A 7 -12.56 -26.14 33.70
N TRP A 8 -11.36 -26.68 33.94
CA TRP A 8 -10.13 -26.21 33.29
C TRP A 8 -10.15 -26.46 31.78
N LEU A 9 -10.57 -27.65 31.33
CA LEU A 9 -10.73 -27.96 29.90
C LEU A 9 -11.79 -27.08 29.24
N GLY A 10 -12.91 -26.82 29.91
CA GLY A 10 -13.95 -25.93 29.43
C GLY A 10 -13.45 -24.50 29.25
N ALA A 11 -12.73 -23.97 30.25
CA ALA A 11 -12.13 -22.64 30.16
C ALA A 11 -11.11 -22.54 29.01
N ALA A 12 -10.23 -23.55 28.87
CA ALA A 12 -9.25 -23.60 27.80
C ALA A 12 -9.90 -23.63 26.40
N ALA A 13 -10.95 -24.45 26.22
CA ALA A 13 -11.69 -24.53 24.97
C ALA A 13 -12.36 -23.19 24.60
N VAL A 14 -12.97 -22.51 25.57
CA VAL A 14 -13.57 -21.18 25.35
C VAL A 14 -12.51 -20.16 24.96
N THR A 15 -11.36 -20.11 25.64
CA THR A 15 -10.29 -19.18 25.28
C THR A 15 -9.74 -19.43 23.87
N LEU A 16 -9.60 -20.71 23.48
CA LEU A 16 -9.11 -21.07 22.15
C LEU A 16 -10.11 -20.71 21.06
N ALA A 17 -11.41 -20.90 21.32
CA ALA A 17 -12.46 -20.47 20.41
C ALA A 17 -12.48 -18.95 20.23
N VAL A 18 -12.35 -18.17 21.31
CA VAL A 18 -12.30 -16.71 21.24
C VAL A 18 -11.08 -16.22 20.45
N LEU A 19 -9.90 -16.81 20.67
CA LEU A 19 -8.70 -16.47 19.91
C LEU A 19 -8.88 -16.79 18.42
N PHE A 20 -9.42 -17.96 18.10
CA PHE A 20 -9.65 -18.36 16.71
C PHE A 20 -10.63 -17.42 15.99
N VAL A 21 -11.77 -17.10 16.62
CA VAL A 21 -12.75 -16.15 16.07
C VAL A 21 -12.14 -14.75 15.91
N SER A 22 -11.33 -14.31 16.87
CA SER A 22 -10.65 -13.00 16.79
C SER A 22 -9.70 -12.93 15.59
N VAL A 23 -8.92 -13.99 15.33
CA VAL A 23 -8.03 -14.07 14.16
C VAL A 23 -8.83 -14.10 12.85
N LEU A 24 -9.94 -14.83 12.80
CA LEU A 24 -10.80 -14.86 11.61
C LEU A 24 -11.40 -13.49 11.30
N ILE A 25 -11.91 -12.79 12.32
CA ILE A 25 -12.43 -11.42 12.18
C ILE A 25 -11.32 -10.48 11.71
N TYR A 26 -10.12 -10.57 12.29
CA TYR A 26 -8.98 -9.75 11.87
C TYR A 26 -8.65 -9.97 10.39
N LYS A 27 -8.57 -11.23 9.95
CA LYS A 27 -8.29 -11.59 8.55
C LYS A 27 -9.40 -11.15 7.60
N LEU A 28 -10.67 -11.22 8.01
CA LEU A 28 -11.80 -10.78 7.20
C LEU A 28 -11.85 -9.26 7.03
N ILE A 29 -11.51 -8.50 8.07
CA ILE A 29 -11.58 -7.04 8.05
C ILE A 29 -10.32 -6.42 7.41
N HIS A 30 -9.14 -7.02 7.63
CA HIS A 30 -7.85 -6.51 7.15
C HIS A 30 -7.34 -7.29 5.93
N ALA A 31 -8.24 -7.79 5.08
CA ALA A 31 -7.83 -8.32 3.79
C ALA A 31 -7.04 -7.22 3.07
N GLU A 32 -5.76 -7.49 2.80
CA GLU A 32 -4.92 -6.57 2.03
C GLU A 32 -5.59 -6.36 0.66
N PRO A 33 -5.62 -5.12 0.15
CA PRO A 33 -6.22 -4.83 -1.15
C PRO A 33 -5.59 -5.73 -2.21
N ASP A 34 -6.40 -6.27 -3.13
CA ASP A 34 -5.89 -7.14 -4.20
C ASP A 34 -4.68 -6.48 -4.89
N THR A 35 -3.70 -7.25 -5.35
CA THR A 35 -2.54 -6.64 -6.03
C THR A 35 -2.96 -6.10 -7.41
N PRO A 36 -2.22 -5.17 -8.03
CA PRO A 36 -2.56 -4.62 -9.34
C PRO A 36 -2.68 -5.68 -10.44
N GLU A 37 -2.05 -6.83 -10.25
CA GLU A 37 -2.06 -7.97 -11.16
C GLU A 37 -3.34 -8.81 -11.05
N GLN A 38 -4.10 -8.66 -9.96
CA GLN A 38 -5.34 -9.38 -9.68
C GLN A 38 -6.59 -8.60 -10.08
N VAL A 39 -6.45 -7.34 -10.49
CA VAL A 39 -7.54 -6.41 -10.85
C VAL A 39 -7.24 -5.66 -12.14
N ASP A 40 -8.23 -4.92 -12.66
CA ASP A 40 -8.09 -4.11 -13.87
C ASP A 40 -7.26 -2.84 -13.56
N CYS A 41 -5.93 -2.99 -13.57
CA CYS A 41 -4.96 -1.90 -13.37
C CYS A 41 -4.06 -1.72 -14.59
N ARG A 42 -3.95 -0.49 -15.07
CA ARG A 42 -3.03 -0.08 -16.13
C ARG A 42 -1.85 0.69 -15.56
N LEU A 43 -0.63 0.23 -15.84
CA LEU A 43 0.58 0.98 -15.51
C LEU A 43 0.59 2.31 -16.26
N LEU A 44 0.72 3.41 -15.52
CA LEU A 44 0.90 4.76 -16.06
C LEU A 44 2.36 5.15 -16.13
N ASP A 45 3.12 4.88 -15.06
CA ASP A 45 4.50 5.32 -14.96
C ASP A 45 5.30 4.51 -13.92
N ARG A 46 6.63 4.59 -14.00
CA ARG A 46 7.57 3.84 -13.18
C ARG A 46 8.80 4.68 -12.86
N HIS A 47 9.28 4.57 -11.63
CA HIS A 47 10.54 5.16 -11.19
C HIS A 47 11.39 4.16 -10.41
N GLU A 48 12.63 3.97 -10.83
CA GLU A 48 13.60 3.10 -10.15
C GLU A 48 14.21 3.81 -8.94
N LEU A 49 14.27 3.12 -7.80
CA LEU A 49 14.93 3.62 -6.60
C LEU A 49 16.44 3.45 -6.73
N ALA A 50 17.19 4.49 -6.38
CA ALA A 50 18.59 4.64 -6.75
C ALA A 50 19.48 3.44 -6.32
N ASN A 51 19.99 2.71 -7.31
CA ASN A 51 20.93 1.59 -7.14
C ASN A 51 20.44 0.48 -6.18
N THR A 52 19.11 0.28 -6.10
CA THR A 52 18.53 -0.79 -5.28
C THR A 52 17.81 -1.86 -6.09
N GLY A 53 17.62 -1.66 -7.40
CA GLY A 53 16.84 -2.57 -8.25
C GLY A 53 15.33 -2.65 -7.88
N ALA A 54 14.89 -1.93 -6.85
CA ALA A 54 13.48 -1.74 -6.51
C ALA A 54 12.91 -0.58 -7.31
N ASP A 55 11.60 -0.60 -7.55
CA ASP A 55 10.92 0.45 -8.30
C ASP A 55 9.53 0.78 -7.74
N VAL A 56 9.14 2.04 -7.89
CA VAL A 56 7.81 2.55 -7.56
C VAL A 56 7.02 2.69 -8.85
N ARG A 57 5.79 2.20 -8.86
CA ARG A 57 4.93 2.16 -10.05
C ARG A 57 3.59 2.82 -9.75
N LEU A 58 3.16 3.69 -10.66
CA LEU A 58 1.85 4.32 -10.63
C LEU A 58 0.89 3.57 -11.57
N PHE A 59 -0.26 3.20 -11.06
CA PHE A 59 -1.32 2.52 -11.80
C PHE A 59 -2.60 3.35 -11.79
N HIS A 60 -3.35 3.22 -12.89
CA HIS A 60 -4.76 3.54 -12.93
C HIS A 60 -5.54 2.24 -12.74
N CYS A 61 -6.34 2.15 -11.68
CA CYS A 61 -7.02 0.93 -11.27
C CYS A 61 -8.53 1.09 -11.22
N ARG A 62 -9.25 0.02 -11.60
CA ARG A 62 -10.69 -0.13 -11.45
C ARG A 62 -10.98 -1.36 -10.59
N ARG A 63 -11.73 -1.18 -9.50
CA ARG A 63 -11.96 -2.22 -8.46
C ARG A 63 -13.40 -2.23 -7.95
N GLY A 64 -13.73 -3.29 -7.21
CA GLY A 64 -15.03 -3.53 -6.58
C GLY A 64 -15.88 -4.50 -7.39
N GLU A 65 -16.89 -5.11 -6.75
CA GLU A 65 -17.72 -6.21 -7.30
C GLU A 65 -18.47 -5.86 -8.60
N LYS A 66 -18.39 -4.59 -9.05
CA LYS A 66 -18.90 -4.07 -10.33
C LYS A 66 -18.01 -2.97 -10.95
N ASN A 67 -16.72 -2.91 -10.64
CA ASN A 67 -15.82 -1.82 -11.05
C ASN A 67 -16.36 -0.42 -10.71
N ASN A 68 -16.99 -0.30 -9.54
CA ASN A 68 -17.62 0.94 -9.07
C ASN A 68 -16.62 1.94 -8.48
N TRP A 69 -15.40 1.51 -8.23
CA TRP A 69 -14.31 2.37 -7.81
C TRP A 69 -13.26 2.46 -8.93
N GLU A 70 -12.80 3.67 -9.19
CA GLU A 70 -11.76 3.98 -10.16
C GLU A 70 -10.83 5.04 -9.54
N GLY A 71 -9.53 4.82 -9.64
CA GLY A 71 -8.56 5.68 -8.98
C GLY A 71 -7.11 5.37 -9.32
N LEU A 72 -6.21 6.18 -8.79
CA LEU A 72 -4.77 6.04 -8.94
C LEU A 72 -4.20 5.28 -7.75
N GLU A 73 -3.28 4.35 -8.00
CA GLU A 73 -2.58 3.63 -6.95
C GLU A 73 -1.07 3.62 -7.20
N LEU A 74 -0.31 3.90 -6.15
CA LEU A 74 1.15 3.84 -6.17
C LEU A 74 1.63 2.63 -5.39
N TRP A 75 2.48 1.81 -6.00
CA TRP A 75 2.95 0.53 -5.48
C TRP A 75 4.47 0.47 -5.48
N LEU A 76 5.04 -0.14 -4.45
CA LEU A 76 6.46 -0.47 -4.36
C LEU A 76 6.66 -1.92 -4.79
N TYR A 77 7.64 -2.13 -5.67
CA TYR A 77 8.11 -3.42 -6.11
C TYR A 77 9.56 -3.59 -5.66
N GLU A 78 9.81 -4.65 -4.88
CA GLU A 78 11.13 -4.98 -4.36
C GLU A 78 11.98 -5.71 -5.42
N ALA A 79 13.30 -5.62 -5.30
CA ALA A 79 14.19 -6.26 -6.25
C ALA A 79 14.00 -7.78 -6.23
N ASN A 80 13.54 -8.35 -7.35
CA ASN A 80 13.30 -9.79 -7.54
C ASN A 80 12.31 -10.43 -6.55
N GLN A 81 11.41 -9.64 -5.93
CA GLN A 81 10.41 -10.16 -5.01
C GLN A 81 9.00 -9.70 -5.33
N GLU A 82 8.08 -10.66 -5.24
CA GLU A 82 6.66 -10.44 -4.99
C GLU A 82 6.36 -10.90 -3.55
N PRO A 83 5.49 -10.20 -2.80
CA PRO A 83 4.46 -9.29 -3.28
C PRO A 83 4.86 -7.81 -3.32
N SER A 84 4.23 -7.07 -4.23
CA SER A 84 4.25 -5.61 -4.24
C SER A 84 3.46 -5.03 -3.06
N GLN A 85 3.89 -3.88 -2.55
CA GLN A 85 3.26 -3.22 -1.42
C GLN A 85 2.56 -1.93 -1.90
N ARG A 86 1.26 -1.78 -1.63
CA ARG A 86 0.55 -0.52 -1.94
C ARG A 86 1.04 0.57 -1.02
N LEU A 87 1.53 1.67 -1.59
CA LEU A 87 1.96 2.84 -0.84
C LEU A 87 0.81 3.82 -0.65
N VAL A 88 0.14 4.19 -1.75
CA VAL A 88 -0.92 5.21 -1.77
C VAL A 88 -2.03 4.84 -2.75
N SER A 89 -3.24 5.28 -2.43
CA SER A 89 -4.40 5.29 -3.32
C SER A 89 -5.05 6.69 -3.32
N ALA A 90 -5.52 7.13 -4.48
CA ALA A 90 -6.16 8.43 -4.68
C ALA A 90 -7.33 8.30 -5.68
N PRO A 91 -8.32 9.20 -5.63
CA PRO A 91 -9.37 9.29 -6.65
C PRO A 91 -8.78 9.62 -8.04
N LEU A 92 -9.48 9.27 -9.13
CA LEU A 92 -9.00 9.52 -10.49
C LEU A 92 -8.90 11.01 -10.85
N ASP A 93 -9.82 11.83 -10.31
CA ASP A 93 -9.83 13.28 -10.49
C ASP A 93 -8.79 14.01 -9.62
N ALA A 94 -8.06 13.27 -8.78
CA ALA A 94 -6.95 13.82 -8.03
C ALA A 94 -5.82 14.19 -8.98
N CYS A 95 -5.38 15.44 -8.93
CA CYS A 95 -4.05 15.73 -9.39
C CYS A 95 -3.06 15.04 -8.44
N PHE A 96 -2.20 14.21 -9.00
CA PHE A 96 -1.29 13.34 -8.25
C PHE A 96 0.03 13.19 -9.01
N GLN A 97 1.14 13.52 -8.36
CA GLN A 97 2.48 13.28 -8.87
C GLN A 97 3.36 12.72 -7.77
N ALA A 98 4.21 11.77 -8.13
CA ALA A 98 5.18 11.14 -7.27
C ALA A 98 6.59 11.62 -7.64
N ARG A 99 7.31 12.18 -6.66
CA ARG A 99 8.72 12.54 -6.82
C ARG A 99 9.55 11.72 -5.84
N VAL A 100 10.53 11.00 -6.35
CA VAL A 100 11.51 10.30 -5.52
C VAL A 100 12.78 11.14 -5.49
N ASP A 101 13.30 11.43 -4.31
CA ASP A 101 14.57 12.13 -4.15
C ASP A 101 15.76 11.16 -4.00
N ARG A 102 16.98 11.72 -3.93
CA ARG A 102 18.21 10.93 -3.77
C ARG A 102 18.42 10.35 -2.36
N ARG A 103 17.51 10.60 -1.42
CA ARG A 103 17.56 10.16 -0.02
C ARG A 103 16.49 9.10 0.27
N ASP A 104 15.98 8.43 -0.76
CA ASP A 104 14.89 7.47 -0.65
C ASP A 104 13.65 8.08 0.02
N GLN A 105 13.34 9.34 -0.33
CA GLN A 105 12.11 10.01 0.05
C GLN A 105 11.18 10.14 -1.15
N LEU A 106 10.02 9.50 -1.04
CA LEU A 106 8.90 9.67 -1.95
C LEU A 106 8.02 10.81 -1.46
N THR A 107 7.92 11.87 -2.25
CA THR A 107 7.05 13.02 -2.02
C THR A 107 5.90 12.99 -3.00
N LEU A 108 4.67 13.01 -2.48
CA LEU A 108 3.44 12.96 -3.25
C LEU A 108 2.81 14.33 -3.29
N LEU A 109 2.80 14.93 -4.47
CA LEU A 109 2.18 16.22 -4.74
C LEU A 109 0.72 15.98 -5.13
N HIS A 110 -0.21 16.65 -4.45
CA HIS A 110 -1.64 16.44 -4.70
C HIS A 110 -2.52 17.67 -4.45
N THR A 111 -3.70 17.72 -5.07
CA THR A 111 -4.70 18.79 -4.84
C THR A 111 -5.81 18.39 -3.87
N VAL A 112 -6.05 17.10 -3.73
CA VAL A 112 -7.15 16.52 -2.93
C VAL A 112 -6.98 16.73 -1.44
N SER A 113 -8.08 16.59 -0.68
CA SER A 113 -8.01 16.65 0.77
C SER A 113 -7.27 15.41 1.32
N ARG A 114 -6.62 15.55 2.49
CA ARG A 114 -5.88 14.45 3.12
C ARG A 114 -6.76 13.22 3.39
N GLY A 115 -8.07 13.42 3.59
CA GLY A 115 -9.02 12.33 3.84
C GLY A 115 -9.36 11.50 2.60
N GLU A 116 -9.06 12.01 1.41
CA GLU A 116 -9.28 11.31 0.13
C GLU A 116 -8.05 10.51 -0.32
N LEU A 117 -6.88 10.77 0.28
CA LEU A 117 -5.68 9.96 0.06
C LEU A 117 -5.64 8.77 1.02
N GLY A 118 -5.72 7.57 0.46
CA GLY A 118 -5.45 6.34 1.19
C GLY A 118 -3.94 6.07 1.25
N ILE A 119 -3.25 6.67 2.22
CA ILE A 119 -1.84 6.37 2.51
C ILE A 119 -1.76 5.13 3.39
N SER A 120 -1.11 4.07 2.93
CA SER A 120 -1.02 2.82 3.70
C SER A 120 -0.06 2.96 4.88
N ARG A 121 1.10 3.60 4.66
CA ARG A 121 2.19 3.80 5.63
C ARG A 121 2.94 5.09 5.33
N SER A 122 3.54 5.71 6.34
CA SER A 122 4.42 6.89 6.18
C SER A 122 5.87 6.53 5.85
N SER A 123 6.22 5.25 5.98
CA SER A 123 7.54 4.72 5.66
C SER A 123 7.44 3.20 5.44
N VAL A 124 8.24 2.67 4.53
CA VAL A 124 8.29 1.24 4.22
C VAL A 124 9.74 0.77 4.17
N VAL A 125 9.99 -0.41 4.73
CA VAL A 125 11.29 -1.08 4.62
C VAL A 125 11.17 -2.08 3.47
N TYR A 126 12.16 -2.08 2.58
CA TYR A 126 12.18 -2.93 1.39
C TYR A 126 13.56 -3.51 1.13
N GLN A 127 13.62 -4.61 0.39
CA GLN A 127 14.87 -5.22 -0.02
C GLN A 127 15.29 -4.76 -1.42
N GLY A 128 16.55 -4.33 -1.52
CA GLY A 128 17.20 -4.06 -2.80
C GLY A 128 18.03 -5.25 -3.31
N ASP A 129 18.60 -5.08 -4.49
CA ASP A 129 19.58 -5.97 -5.11
C ASP A 129 20.92 -5.97 -4.36
N ALA A 130 21.32 -4.82 -3.83
CA ALA A 130 22.42 -4.68 -2.90
C ALA A 130 22.00 -5.13 -1.50
N GLN A 131 22.90 -5.86 -0.81
CA GLN A 131 22.65 -6.46 0.51
C GLN A 131 22.40 -5.39 1.58
N GLY A 132 21.14 -5.02 1.77
CA GLY A 132 20.71 -4.17 2.86
C GLY A 132 19.20 -3.93 2.83
N PRO A 133 18.54 -3.86 4.00
CA PRO A 133 17.21 -3.32 4.07
C PRO A 133 17.28 -1.80 3.83
N TYR A 134 16.53 -1.33 2.85
CA TYR A 134 16.36 0.09 2.54
C TYR A 134 15.08 0.61 3.16
N THR A 135 14.99 1.93 3.38
CA THR A 135 13.78 2.56 3.91
C THR A 135 13.35 3.66 2.97
N LEU A 136 12.13 3.55 2.44
CA LEU A 136 11.48 4.60 1.66
C LEU A 136 10.56 5.40 2.58
N SER A 137 10.85 6.69 2.74
CA SER A 137 10.01 7.63 3.49
C SER A 137 8.93 8.22 2.57
N ILE A 138 7.69 8.32 3.06
CA ILE A 138 6.54 8.79 2.27
C ILE A 138 6.02 10.10 2.86
N GLN A 139 6.10 11.15 2.07
CA GLN A 139 5.60 12.49 2.42
C GLN A 139 4.53 12.92 1.42
N THR A 140 3.61 13.78 1.88
CA THR A 140 2.57 14.36 1.05
C THR A 140 2.62 15.87 1.13
N GLU A 141 2.53 16.52 -0.02
CA GLU A 141 2.51 17.98 -0.14
C GLU A 141 1.28 18.39 -0.95
N ARG A 142 0.50 19.30 -0.39
CA ARG A 142 -0.69 19.82 -1.06
C ARG A 142 -0.31 20.98 -1.94
N VAL A 143 -0.64 20.90 -3.23
CA VAL A 143 -0.44 21.95 -4.23
C VAL A 143 -1.78 22.58 -4.62
N THR A 144 -1.77 23.87 -4.96
CA THR A 144 -2.97 24.63 -5.35
C THR A 144 -3.20 24.69 -6.85
N ASP A 145 -2.16 24.47 -7.65
CA ASP A 145 -2.23 24.51 -9.10
C ASP A 145 -1.53 23.28 -9.67
N CYS A 146 -2.17 22.64 -10.65
CA CYS A 146 -1.61 21.51 -11.35
C CYS A 146 -1.23 21.93 -12.76
N SER A 147 -0.07 22.56 -12.87
CA SER A 147 0.55 22.92 -14.13
C SER A 147 0.76 21.68 -15.02
N ALA A 148 0.68 21.87 -16.34
CA ALA A 148 0.76 20.80 -17.34
C ALA A 148 2.07 19.96 -17.32
N GLU A 149 3.12 20.39 -16.61
CA GLU A 149 4.32 19.58 -16.33
C GLU A 149 4.04 18.39 -15.40
N LEU A 150 2.93 18.43 -14.63
CA LEU A 150 2.43 17.33 -13.81
C LEU A 150 1.75 16.21 -14.63
N HIS A 151 1.68 16.32 -15.96
CA HIS A 151 1.27 15.21 -16.83
C HIS A 151 2.32 14.09 -16.93
N HIS A 152 3.53 14.31 -16.42
CA HIS A 152 4.51 13.27 -16.13
C HIS A 152 4.47 12.95 -14.63
N PRO A 153 3.84 11.83 -14.23
CA PRO A 153 3.63 11.53 -12.82
C PRO A 153 4.93 11.20 -12.08
N PHE A 154 6.05 10.97 -12.76
CA PHE A 154 7.40 11.09 -12.20
C PHE A 154 8.22 12.18 -12.90
N GLU A 155 8.71 13.15 -12.15
CA GLU A 155 9.68 14.17 -12.60
C GLU A 155 11.11 13.67 -12.35
N ARG A 156 12.00 13.75 -13.35
CA ARG A 156 13.39 13.25 -13.29
C ARG A 156 14.33 14.15 -12.49
#